data_AF-A0A7Z9RXP7-F1
#
_entry.id   AF-A0A7Z9RXP7-F1
#
_cell.length_a   1.000
_cell.length_b   1.000
_cell.length_c   1.000
_cell.angle_alpha   90.00
_cell.angle_beta   90.00
_cell.angle_gamma   90.00
#
_symmetry.space_group_name_H-M   'P 1'
#
loop_
_entity.id
_entity.type
_entity.pdbx_description
1 polymer ?
#
loop_
_entity_poly.entity_id
_entity_poly.type
_entity_poly.pdbx_seq_one_letter_code
_entity_poly.pdbx_strand_id
1 'polypeptide(L)'
;MKINDGLLNSCLVLGLLVSFLAPLSAQEWSERPYETEIISAWDSLHDRYPDVRLERDQLGRTFLYGAPMSRGNTELEAVDRFLEEHAILFGIFASDLELIYETDLLDRAATVFAYRQVIDGVPVEYSAFRILVRPDLDTGEMAVVYAAGHVALEPLMGYAPVVLSPEQALLLAREEMAAEKLPRWSEAELVIQSSAALRESSRLVYRVLAMNPEPAEIADWSVLVDPEFGDILEVRNEIIHTDINGAVRGRVNQNNRPDTATNPAVDQAVGRVPVSISGGSSTFAEVDGSFLLPHGGTAPVNLNSSLVGQWVVVQNEAG
;
A
#
# COMPACT_ATOMS: atom_id res chain seq x y z
N MET A 1 -66.28 -62.28 11.99
CA MET A 1 -66.19 -61.52 13.25
C MET A 1 -64.94 -60.66 13.16
N LYS A 2 -65.08 -59.34 13.37
CA LYS A 2 -64.06 -58.32 13.09
C LYS A 2 -62.72 -58.63 13.79
N ILE A 3 -61.60 -58.37 13.10
CA ILE A 3 -60.28 -58.23 13.72
C ILE A 3 -59.85 -56.78 13.45
N ASN A 4 -59.68 -56.01 14.52
CA ASN A 4 -59.03 -54.70 14.53
C ASN A 4 -57.86 -54.78 15.53
N ASP A 5 -56.68 -54.46 14.98
CA ASP A 5 -55.67 -53.50 15.42
C ASP A 5 -54.91 -53.59 16.75
N GLY A 6 -53.59 -53.44 16.57
CA GLY A 6 -52.62 -52.78 17.45
C GLY A 6 -51.85 -53.76 18.33
N LEU A 7 -50.54 -53.68 18.55
CA LEU A 7 -49.52 -52.63 18.44
C LEU A 7 -48.32 -53.30 19.17
N LEU A 8 -47.08 -53.43 18.72
CA LEU A 8 -45.99 -52.46 18.47
C LEU A 8 -44.78 -53.37 18.12
N ASN A 9 -44.02 -53.10 17.07
CA ASN A 9 -42.67 -53.66 16.96
C ASN A 9 -41.70 -52.58 16.48
N SER A 10 -40.68 -52.35 17.31
CA SER A 10 -39.61 -51.39 17.11
C SER A 10 -38.79 -51.71 15.87
N CYS A 11 -38.65 -50.73 14.96
CA CYS A 11 -37.61 -50.73 13.95
C CYS A 11 -36.65 -49.57 14.21
N LEU A 12 -35.41 -49.95 14.50
CA LEU A 12 -34.24 -49.11 14.71
C LEU A 12 -33.90 -48.41 13.39
N VAL A 13 -33.99 -47.07 13.34
CA VAL A 13 -33.56 -46.28 12.18
C VAL A 13 -32.06 -46.00 12.35
N LEU A 14 -31.23 -46.68 11.56
CA LEU A 14 -29.84 -46.29 11.34
C LEU A 14 -29.85 -45.11 10.35
N GLY A 15 -29.65 -43.90 10.86
CA GLY A 15 -29.44 -42.70 10.04
C GLY A 15 -28.07 -42.75 9.38
N LEU A 16 -28.03 -42.93 8.07
CA LEU A 16 -26.83 -42.76 7.25
C LEU A 16 -26.58 -41.25 7.11
N LEU A 17 -25.68 -40.71 7.93
CA LEU A 17 -25.14 -39.35 7.76
C LEU A 17 -24.22 -39.37 6.53
N VAL A 18 -24.77 -39.04 5.37
CA VAL A 18 -23.98 -38.69 4.19
C VAL A 18 -23.43 -37.29 4.44
N SER A 19 -22.19 -37.21 4.91
CA SER A 19 -21.41 -35.98 4.89
C SER A 19 -21.22 -35.57 3.44
N PHE A 20 -21.96 -34.56 2.98
CA PHE A 20 -21.62 -33.84 1.76
C PHE A 20 -20.30 -33.10 2.01
N LEU A 21 -19.17 -33.75 1.71
CA LEU A 21 -17.96 -33.06 1.31
C LEU A 21 -18.25 -32.47 -0.07
N ALA A 22 -18.72 -31.22 -0.10
CA ALA A 22 -18.62 -30.45 -1.33
C ALA A 22 -17.12 -30.36 -1.66
N PRO A 23 -16.68 -30.73 -2.87
CA PRO A 23 -15.34 -30.35 -3.29
C PRO A 23 -15.26 -28.82 -3.19
N LEU A 24 -14.27 -28.30 -2.47
CA LEU A 24 -13.84 -26.91 -2.63
C LEU A 24 -13.60 -26.74 -4.12
N SER A 25 -14.49 -26.06 -4.83
CA SER A 25 -14.23 -25.70 -6.21
C SER A 25 -12.97 -24.85 -6.20
N ALA A 26 -11.94 -25.27 -6.94
CA ALA A 26 -10.83 -24.38 -7.24
C ALA A 26 -11.44 -23.05 -7.74
N GLN A 27 -11.08 -21.95 -7.09
CA GLN A 27 -11.51 -20.62 -7.52
C GLN A 27 -11.15 -20.47 -9.00
N GLU A 28 -12.16 -20.23 -9.85
CA GLU A 28 -11.94 -19.96 -11.26
C GLU A 28 -11.51 -18.50 -11.35
N TRP A 29 -10.25 -18.29 -11.73
CA TRP A 29 -9.65 -16.97 -11.89
C TRP A 29 -10.04 -16.40 -13.25
N SER A 30 -10.34 -15.11 -13.29
CA SER A 30 -10.62 -14.43 -14.55
C SER A 30 -9.32 -14.19 -15.31
N GLU A 31 -9.25 -14.57 -16.59
CA GLU A 31 -8.03 -14.39 -17.39
C GLU A 31 -7.70 -12.91 -17.58
N ARG A 32 -6.46 -12.50 -17.26
CA ARG A 32 -5.97 -11.14 -17.48
C ARG A 32 -5.36 -10.93 -18.87
N PRO A 33 -5.27 -9.67 -19.36
CA PRO A 33 -4.76 -9.40 -20.68
C PRO A 33 -3.35 -9.94 -20.91
N TYR A 34 -3.16 -10.66 -22.01
CA TYR A 34 -1.88 -11.27 -22.36
C TYR A 34 -0.95 -10.27 -23.06
N GLU A 35 0.35 -10.58 -23.10
CA GLU A 35 1.38 -9.71 -23.70
C GLU A 35 1.03 -9.23 -25.13
N THR A 36 0.42 -10.09 -25.95
CA THR A 36 0.00 -9.74 -27.31
C THR A 36 -1.10 -8.67 -27.35
N GLU A 37 -2.02 -8.69 -26.39
CA GLU A 37 -3.10 -7.71 -26.30
C GLU A 37 -2.55 -6.35 -25.82
N ILE A 38 -1.61 -6.39 -24.88
CA ILE A 38 -0.89 -5.20 -24.39
C ILE A 38 -0.12 -4.52 -25.53
N ILE A 39 0.58 -5.29 -26.36
CA ILE A 39 1.32 -4.77 -27.52
C ILE A 39 0.35 -4.14 -28.54
N SER A 40 -0.74 -4.83 -28.87
CA SER A 40 -1.75 -4.32 -29.81
C SER A 40 -2.43 -3.03 -29.31
N ALA A 41 -2.71 -2.95 -28.01
CA ALA A 41 -3.26 -1.75 -27.37
C ALA A 41 -2.26 -0.59 -27.41
N TRP A 42 -0.97 -0.87 -27.16
CA TRP A 42 0.08 0.14 -27.25
C TRP A 42 0.23 0.70 -28.65
N ASP A 43 0.30 -0.16 -29.67
CA ASP A 43 0.42 0.26 -31.07
C ASP A 43 -0.77 1.16 -31.46
N SER A 44 -1.98 0.78 -31.07
CA SER A 44 -3.20 1.55 -31.31
C SER A 44 -3.20 2.92 -30.63
N LEU A 45 -2.69 3.00 -29.39
CA LEU A 45 -2.58 4.26 -28.65
C LEU A 45 -1.52 5.16 -29.29
N HIS A 46 -0.33 4.62 -29.57
CA HIS A 46 0.80 5.38 -30.08
C HIS A 46 0.52 5.95 -31.49
N ASP A 47 -0.16 5.19 -32.34
CA ASP A 47 -0.60 5.68 -33.66
C ASP A 47 -1.55 6.88 -33.55
N ARG A 48 -2.38 6.94 -32.50
CA ARG A 48 -3.34 8.03 -32.26
C ARG A 48 -2.71 9.21 -31.52
N TYR A 49 -1.79 8.94 -30.60
CA TYR A 49 -1.13 9.92 -29.74
C TYR A 49 0.39 9.67 -29.74
N PRO A 50 1.12 10.12 -30.76
CA PRO A 50 2.54 9.84 -30.93
C PRO A 50 3.43 10.43 -29.83
N ASP A 51 2.92 11.42 -29.10
CA ASP A 51 3.61 12.07 -27.98
C ASP A 51 3.44 11.32 -26.65
N VAL A 52 2.57 10.30 -26.60
CA VAL A 52 2.48 9.40 -25.43
C VAL A 52 3.70 8.48 -25.39
N ARG A 53 4.24 8.32 -24.20
CA ARG A 53 5.37 7.47 -23.84
C ARG A 53 4.88 6.37 -22.90
N LEU A 54 5.28 5.14 -23.18
CA LEU A 54 5.17 4.01 -22.26
C LEU A 54 6.58 3.59 -21.87
N GLU A 55 6.85 3.58 -20.57
CA GLU A 55 8.12 3.09 -20.02
C GLU A 55 7.85 1.97 -19.01
N ARG A 56 8.74 0.99 -18.96
CA ARG A 56 8.80 -0.03 -17.91
C ARG A 56 10.17 -0.04 -17.29
N ASP A 57 10.23 -0.03 -15.96
CA ASP A 57 11.51 -0.08 -15.26
C ASP A 57 11.92 -1.51 -14.89
N GLN A 58 13.08 -1.64 -14.24
CA GLN A 58 13.64 -2.93 -13.84
C GLN A 58 12.82 -3.63 -12.75
N LEU A 59 11.95 -2.90 -12.05
CA LEU A 59 11.04 -3.41 -11.01
C LEU A 59 9.68 -3.80 -11.60
N GLY A 60 9.51 -3.76 -12.92
CA GLY A 60 8.26 -4.11 -13.58
C GLY A 60 7.17 -3.03 -13.46
N ARG A 61 7.50 -1.83 -12.97
CA ARG A 61 6.53 -0.72 -12.90
C ARG A 61 6.33 -0.15 -14.29
N THR A 62 5.07 0.08 -14.65
CA THR A 62 4.70 0.68 -15.94
C THR A 62 4.34 2.15 -15.74
N PHE A 63 4.78 3.01 -16.64
CA PHE A 63 4.54 4.45 -16.66
C PHE A 63 4.00 4.85 -18.02
N LEU A 64 2.94 5.66 -18.05
CA LEU A 64 2.31 6.18 -19.25
C LEU A 64 2.14 7.69 -19.11
N TYR A 65 2.76 8.48 -19.99
CA TYR A 65 2.85 9.94 -19.86
C TYR A 65 3.18 10.64 -21.19
N GLY A 66 3.27 11.97 -21.18
CA GLY A 66 3.81 12.77 -22.29
C GLY A 66 2.76 13.61 -23.01
N ALA A 67 1.55 13.08 -23.19
CA ALA A 67 0.41 13.80 -23.75
C ALA A 67 -0.90 13.40 -23.04
N PRO A 68 -1.98 14.20 -23.15
CA PRO A 68 -3.32 13.84 -22.70
C PRO A 68 -3.79 12.53 -23.35
N MET A 69 -4.20 11.56 -22.52
CA MET A 69 -4.56 10.20 -22.96
C MET A 69 -6.06 9.97 -23.02
N SER A 70 -6.79 10.58 -22.09
CA SER A 70 -8.26 10.63 -22.06
C SER A 70 -8.70 12.03 -21.64
N ARG A 71 -9.97 12.38 -21.94
CA ARG A 71 -10.59 13.65 -21.51
C ARG A 71 -11.99 13.42 -20.97
N GLY A 72 -12.42 14.29 -20.07
CA GLY A 72 -13.76 14.30 -19.46
C GLY A 72 -14.18 15.71 -19.02
N ASN A 73 -15.48 15.91 -18.78
CA ASN A 73 -15.98 17.18 -18.23
C ASN A 73 -15.64 17.33 -16.74
N THR A 74 -15.38 16.20 -16.06
CA THR A 74 -14.91 16.12 -14.68
C THR A 74 -13.65 15.27 -14.60
N GLU A 75 -12.91 15.38 -13.50
CA GLU A 75 -11.73 14.58 -13.24
C GLU A 75 -12.06 13.09 -13.24
N LEU A 76 -13.15 12.71 -12.56
CA LEU A 76 -13.63 11.33 -12.49
C LEU A 76 -14.03 10.79 -13.87
N GLU A 77 -14.71 11.58 -14.70
CA GLU A 77 -15.09 11.15 -16.06
C GLU A 77 -13.84 10.90 -16.94
N ALA A 78 -12.80 11.71 -16.78
CA ALA A 78 -11.53 11.50 -17.49
C ALA A 78 -10.84 10.21 -17.01
N VAL A 79 -10.87 9.92 -15.71
CA VAL A 79 -10.31 8.71 -15.11
C VAL A 79 -11.07 7.47 -15.53
N ASP A 80 -12.40 7.48 -15.47
CA ASP A 80 -13.23 6.33 -15.85
C ASP A 80 -13.00 5.96 -17.32
N ARG A 81 -12.98 6.95 -18.22
CA ARG A 81 -12.63 6.73 -19.63
C ARG A 81 -11.22 6.20 -19.81
N PHE A 82 -10.26 6.71 -19.04
CA PHE A 82 -8.90 6.20 -19.10
C PHE A 82 -8.82 4.73 -18.72
N LEU A 83 -9.50 4.34 -17.64
CA LEU A 83 -9.51 2.95 -17.18
C LEU A 83 -10.25 2.04 -18.17
N GLU A 84 -11.35 2.50 -18.77
CA GLU A 84 -12.08 1.77 -19.81
C GLU A 84 -11.24 1.55 -21.08
N GLU A 85 -10.48 2.55 -21.50
CA GLU A 85 -9.76 2.51 -22.78
C GLU A 85 -8.33 1.96 -22.66
N HIS A 86 -7.64 2.23 -21.54
CA HIS A 86 -6.18 2.12 -21.45
C HIS A 86 -5.67 1.25 -20.29
N ALA A 87 -6.54 0.75 -19.39
CA ALA A 87 -6.10 -0.12 -18.29
C ALA A 87 -5.37 -1.39 -18.80
N ILE A 88 -5.75 -1.88 -19.98
CA ILE A 88 -5.12 -3.02 -20.63
C ILE A 88 -3.60 -2.85 -20.84
N LEU A 89 -3.10 -1.62 -20.98
CA LEU A 89 -1.65 -1.35 -21.14
C LEU A 89 -0.83 -1.76 -19.92
N PHE A 90 -1.49 -1.87 -18.77
CA PHE A 90 -0.92 -2.30 -17.50
C PHE A 90 -1.17 -3.79 -17.21
N GLY A 91 -1.84 -4.52 -18.12
CA GLY A 91 -2.19 -5.93 -17.92
C GLY A 91 -3.30 -6.16 -16.90
N ILE A 92 -4.18 -5.17 -16.71
CA ILE A 92 -5.26 -5.19 -15.72
C ILE A 92 -6.59 -4.77 -16.34
N PHE A 93 -7.69 -5.08 -15.67
CA PHE A 93 -9.00 -4.50 -15.92
C PHE A 93 -9.28 -3.35 -14.95
N ALA A 94 -10.18 -2.44 -15.33
CA ALA A 94 -10.66 -1.38 -14.43
C ALA A 94 -11.26 -1.95 -13.13
N SER A 95 -11.93 -3.11 -13.22
CA SER A 95 -12.49 -3.83 -12.06
C SER A 95 -11.44 -4.36 -11.09
N ASP A 96 -10.17 -4.42 -11.50
CA ASP A 96 -9.08 -4.86 -10.62
C ASP A 96 -8.62 -3.74 -9.69
N LEU A 97 -9.16 -2.53 -9.81
CA LEU A 97 -8.70 -1.37 -9.06
C LEU A 97 -9.74 -0.94 -8.03
N GLU A 98 -9.27 -0.75 -6.80
CA GLU A 98 -10.05 -0.15 -5.73
C GLU A 98 -9.44 1.18 -5.33
N LEU A 99 -10.23 2.25 -5.41
CA LEU A 99 -9.79 3.60 -5.03
C LEU A 99 -9.51 3.65 -3.53
N ILE A 100 -8.28 4.06 -3.17
CA ILE A 100 -7.87 4.25 -1.78
C ILE A 100 -8.10 5.69 -1.36
N TYR A 101 -7.62 6.64 -2.16
CA TYR A 101 -7.76 8.07 -1.90
C TYR A 101 -7.64 8.90 -3.17
N GLU A 102 -8.16 10.12 -3.07
CA GLU A 102 -8.02 11.20 -4.03
C GLU A 102 -7.39 12.40 -3.32
N THR A 103 -6.45 13.07 -3.97
CA THR A 103 -5.81 14.25 -3.39
C THR A 103 -5.30 15.20 -4.46
N ASP A 104 -5.45 16.51 -4.23
CA ASP A 104 -4.81 17.52 -5.08
C ASP A 104 -3.31 17.61 -4.80
N LEU A 105 -2.54 17.94 -5.83
CA LEU A 105 -1.19 18.46 -5.62
C LEU A 105 -1.24 19.74 -4.77
N LEU A 106 -0.14 20.05 -4.10
CA LEU A 106 -0.07 21.21 -3.18
C LEU A 106 -0.39 22.54 -3.86
N ASP A 107 -0.06 22.67 -5.15
CA ASP A 107 -0.36 23.83 -5.99
C ASP A 107 -1.74 23.78 -6.65
N ARG A 108 -2.50 22.68 -6.44
CA ARG A 108 -3.79 22.36 -7.06
C ARG A 108 -3.77 22.39 -8.59
N ALA A 109 -2.60 22.18 -9.18
CA ALA A 109 -2.46 22.12 -10.64
C ALA A 109 -2.97 20.80 -11.22
N ALA A 110 -3.12 19.76 -10.38
CA ALA A 110 -3.58 18.45 -10.76
C ALA A 110 -4.14 17.69 -9.55
N THR A 111 -4.95 16.67 -9.83
CA THR A 111 -5.53 15.75 -8.85
C THR A 111 -4.97 14.35 -9.09
N VAL A 112 -4.60 13.67 -8.01
CA VAL A 112 -4.07 12.31 -7.99
C VAL A 112 -5.13 11.35 -7.47
N PHE A 113 -5.45 10.33 -8.26
CA PHE A 113 -6.26 9.19 -7.85
C PHE A 113 -5.33 8.01 -7.57
N ALA A 114 -5.39 7.47 -6.35
CA ALA A 114 -4.54 6.37 -5.91
C ALA A 114 -5.38 5.12 -5.65
N TYR A 115 -5.02 4.02 -6.30
CA TYR A 115 -5.70 2.74 -6.22
C TYR A 115 -4.77 1.64 -5.72
N ARG A 116 -5.36 0.63 -5.08
CA ARG A 116 -4.76 -0.69 -4.89
C ARG A 116 -5.34 -1.65 -5.92
N GLN A 117 -4.60 -2.69 -6.26
CA GLN A 117 -5.08 -3.77 -7.10
C GLN A 117 -5.72 -4.88 -6.24
N VAL A 118 -6.86 -5.39 -6.70
CA VAL A 118 -7.61 -6.51 -6.14
C VAL A 118 -7.99 -7.42 -7.31
N ILE A 119 -7.50 -8.65 -7.34
CA ILE A 119 -7.80 -9.63 -8.40
C ILE A 119 -8.78 -10.66 -7.83
N ASP A 120 -9.97 -10.75 -8.41
CA ASP A 120 -11.03 -11.68 -7.99
C ASP A 120 -11.31 -11.67 -6.48
N GLY A 121 -11.26 -10.48 -5.88
CA GLY A 121 -11.49 -10.26 -4.44
C GLY A 121 -10.26 -10.44 -3.55
N VAL A 122 -9.11 -10.83 -4.11
CA VAL A 122 -7.85 -10.99 -3.37
C VAL A 122 -6.97 -9.76 -3.57
N PRO A 123 -6.56 -9.06 -2.48
CA PRO A 123 -5.72 -7.88 -2.59
C PRO A 123 -4.30 -8.24 -3.03
N VAL A 124 -3.72 -7.40 -3.87
CA VAL A 124 -2.32 -7.52 -4.30
C VAL A 124 -1.42 -6.70 -3.36
N GLU A 125 -0.48 -7.38 -2.71
CA GLU A 125 0.44 -6.78 -1.76
C GLU A 125 1.35 -5.75 -2.44
N TYR A 126 1.51 -4.60 -1.77
CA TYR A 126 2.30 -3.44 -2.23
C TYR A 126 1.95 -2.95 -3.64
N SER A 127 0.77 -3.31 -4.15
CA SER A 127 0.26 -2.75 -5.40
C SER A 127 0.00 -1.26 -5.23
N ALA A 128 0.29 -0.51 -6.27
CA ALA A 128 0.00 0.91 -6.31
C ALA A 128 -0.23 1.36 -7.75
N PHE A 129 -1.43 1.86 -8.01
CA PHE A 129 -1.79 2.45 -9.29
C PHE A 129 -2.17 3.91 -9.07
N ARG A 130 -1.58 4.81 -9.86
CA ARG A 130 -1.75 6.26 -9.71
C ARG A 130 -2.12 6.87 -11.04
N ILE A 131 -3.16 7.70 -11.03
CA ILE A 131 -3.58 8.49 -12.18
C ILE A 131 -3.50 9.96 -11.80
N LEU A 132 -2.90 10.77 -12.66
CA LEU A 132 -2.83 12.22 -12.52
C LEU A 132 -3.73 12.87 -13.56
N VAL A 133 -4.67 13.69 -13.08
CA VAL A 133 -5.61 14.45 -13.89
C VAL A 133 -5.32 15.92 -13.75
N ARG A 134 -5.36 16.65 -14.87
CA ARG A 134 -5.32 18.12 -14.85
C ARG A 134 -6.11 18.69 -16.03
N PRO A 135 -6.48 19.98 -15.99
CA PRO A 135 -7.02 20.65 -17.16
C PRO A 135 -6.04 20.58 -18.34
N ASP A 136 -6.56 20.15 -19.49
CA ASP A 136 -5.90 20.21 -20.78
C ASP A 136 -5.63 21.69 -21.13
N LEU A 137 -4.41 21.99 -21.59
CA LEU A 137 -4.00 23.38 -21.84
C LEU A 137 -4.64 23.97 -23.10
N ASP A 138 -5.08 23.13 -24.03
CA ASP A 138 -5.68 23.54 -25.29
C ASP A 138 -7.21 23.59 -25.20
N THR A 139 -7.83 22.61 -24.55
CA THR A 139 -9.30 22.48 -24.48
C THR A 139 -9.91 22.97 -23.16
N GLY A 140 -9.14 22.97 -22.08
CA GLY A 140 -9.63 23.25 -20.72
C GLY A 140 -10.43 22.09 -20.09
N GLU A 141 -10.63 20.97 -20.80
CA GLU A 141 -11.27 19.77 -20.26
C GLU A 141 -10.34 19.05 -19.28
N MET A 142 -10.90 18.27 -18.35
CA MET A 142 -10.06 17.46 -17.47
C MET A 142 -9.46 16.31 -18.26
N ALA A 143 -8.14 16.12 -18.13
CA ALA A 143 -7.42 15.13 -18.90
C ALA A 143 -6.46 14.30 -18.05
N VAL A 144 -6.40 13.00 -18.32
CA VAL A 144 -5.37 12.13 -17.75
C VAL A 144 -4.07 12.38 -18.49
N VAL A 145 -3.04 12.82 -17.77
CA VAL A 145 -1.73 13.18 -18.34
C VAL A 145 -0.59 12.28 -17.86
N TYR A 146 -0.85 11.49 -16.82
CA TYR A 146 0.10 10.51 -16.29
C TYR A 146 -0.67 9.38 -15.64
N ALA A 147 -0.23 8.15 -15.88
CA ALA A 147 -0.64 6.97 -15.14
C ALA A 147 0.58 6.08 -14.85
N ALA A 148 0.65 5.52 -13.66
CA ALA A 148 1.71 4.56 -13.32
C ALA A 148 1.19 3.45 -12.41
N GLY A 149 1.67 2.23 -12.67
CA GLY A 149 1.23 1.02 -11.98
C GLY A 149 2.40 0.17 -11.54
N HIS A 150 2.42 -0.17 -10.24
CA HIS A 150 3.05 -1.37 -9.71
C HIS A 150 1.93 -2.37 -9.42
N VAL A 151 1.77 -3.34 -10.30
CA VAL A 151 0.64 -4.28 -10.30
C VAL A 151 1.16 -5.70 -10.51
N ALA A 152 0.44 -6.68 -9.96
CA ALA A 152 0.67 -8.08 -10.28
C ALA A 152 0.10 -8.39 -11.66
N LEU A 153 0.89 -9.09 -12.46
CA LEU A 153 0.45 -9.77 -13.68
C LEU A 153 0.19 -11.23 -13.35
N GLU A 154 -0.92 -11.77 -13.85
CA GLU A 154 -1.28 -13.16 -13.61
C GLU A 154 -0.22 -14.11 -14.19
N PRO A 155 0.17 -15.18 -13.47
CA PRO A 155 1.04 -16.21 -14.02
C PRO A 155 0.36 -16.94 -15.19
N LEU A 156 1.14 -17.37 -16.20
CA LEU A 156 0.63 -18.11 -17.36
C LEU A 156 -0.17 -19.38 -17.01
N MET A 157 0.11 -19.97 -15.84
CA MET A 157 -0.56 -21.19 -15.35
C MET A 157 -1.66 -20.88 -14.33
N GLY A 158 -2.00 -19.58 -14.13
CA GLY A 158 -2.89 -19.12 -13.07
C GLY A 158 -2.25 -19.17 -11.68
N TYR A 159 -3.05 -18.83 -10.67
CA TYR A 159 -2.66 -18.96 -9.26
C TYR A 159 -2.82 -20.38 -8.74
N ALA A 160 -1.98 -20.75 -7.76
CA ALA A 160 -2.07 -22.04 -7.07
C ALA A 160 -3.42 -22.20 -6.35
N PRO A 161 -3.95 -23.44 -6.24
CA PRO A 161 -5.15 -23.72 -5.48
C PRO A 161 -5.05 -23.30 -4.01
N VAL A 162 -6.14 -22.80 -3.44
CA VAL A 162 -6.26 -22.57 -1.99
C VAL A 162 -6.86 -23.82 -1.36
N VAL A 163 -6.02 -24.61 -0.69
CA VAL A 163 -6.42 -25.88 -0.03
C VAL A 163 -6.49 -25.70 1.48
N LEU A 164 -5.55 -24.95 2.04
CA LEU A 164 -5.50 -24.66 3.47
C LEU A 164 -6.54 -23.61 3.88
N SER A 165 -7.05 -23.74 5.10
CA SER A 165 -7.84 -22.69 5.72
C SER A 165 -6.94 -21.61 6.33
N PRO A 166 -7.45 -20.38 6.54
CA PRO A 166 -6.72 -19.32 7.25
C PRO A 166 -6.20 -19.75 8.63
N GLU A 167 -6.97 -20.56 9.36
CA GLU A 167 -6.58 -21.05 10.68
C GLU A 167 -5.41 -22.04 10.60
N GLN A 168 -5.35 -22.88 9.56
CA GLN A 168 -4.23 -23.79 9.34
C GLN A 168 -2.96 -23.02 9.01
N ALA A 169 -3.04 -22.01 8.14
CA ALA A 169 -1.90 -21.15 7.82
C ALA A 169 -1.38 -20.38 9.05
N LEU A 170 -2.27 -19.86 9.90
CA LEU A 170 -1.90 -19.22 11.16
C LEU A 170 -1.17 -20.19 12.12
N LEU A 171 -1.61 -21.45 12.21
CA LEU A 171 -0.95 -22.44 13.05
C LEU A 171 0.49 -22.73 12.56
N LEU A 172 0.67 -22.86 11.25
CA LEU A 172 1.99 -23.07 10.64
C LEU A 172 2.92 -21.87 10.90
N ALA A 173 2.41 -20.64 10.73
CA ALA A 173 3.19 -19.43 11.01
C ALA A 173 3.63 -19.32 12.48
N ARG A 174 2.77 -19.75 13.42
CA ARG A 174 3.11 -19.80 14.85
C ARG A 174 4.16 -20.85 15.19
N GLU A 175 4.12 -21.99 14.51
CA GLU A 175 5.12 -23.04 14.67
C GLU A 175 6.49 -22.56 14.19
N GLU A 176 6.55 -21.91 13.02
CA GLU A 176 7.78 -21.34 12.48
C GLU A 176 8.42 -20.32 13.44
N MET A 177 7.62 -19.41 13.99
CA MET A 177 8.12 -18.34 14.86
C MET A 177 8.06 -18.67 16.36
N ALA A 178 7.94 -19.95 16.74
CA ALA A 178 7.75 -20.34 18.13
C ALA A 178 8.86 -19.84 19.08
N ALA A 179 10.08 -19.65 18.55
CA ALA A 179 11.22 -19.15 19.32
C ALA A 179 11.10 -17.67 19.71
N GLU A 180 10.42 -16.84 18.90
CA GLU A 180 10.33 -15.38 19.07
C GLU A 180 9.34 -14.96 20.17
N LYS A 181 8.49 -15.88 20.65
CA LYS A 181 7.52 -15.65 21.74
C LYS A 181 6.63 -14.41 21.52
N LEU A 182 6.21 -14.18 20.28
CA LEU A 182 5.43 -13.00 19.88
C LEU A 182 4.01 -13.03 20.51
N PRO A 183 3.58 -11.96 21.20
CA PRO A 183 2.33 -11.94 21.95
C PRO A 183 1.07 -11.68 21.09
N ARG A 184 1.22 -11.14 19.87
CA ARG A 184 0.10 -10.74 19.02
C ARG A 184 0.26 -11.28 17.61
N TRP A 185 -0.84 -11.78 17.07
CA TRP A 185 -0.93 -12.44 15.78
C TRP A 185 -2.20 -11.99 15.07
N SER A 186 -2.13 -11.71 13.77
CA SER A 186 -3.32 -11.53 12.93
C SER A 186 -3.96 -12.87 12.56
N GLU A 187 -5.17 -12.82 12.01
CA GLU A 187 -5.66 -13.92 11.17
C GLU A 187 -4.80 -14.01 9.89
N ALA A 188 -4.80 -15.17 9.25
CA ALA A 188 -4.13 -15.33 7.96
C ALA A 188 -4.96 -14.68 6.85
N GLU A 189 -4.39 -13.71 6.16
CA GLU A 189 -5.02 -13.02 5.05
C GLU A 189 -4.52 -13.61 3.73
N LEU A 190 -5.43 -14.02 2.85
CA LEU A 190 -5.05 -14.44 1.51
C LEU A 190 -4.71 -13.20 0.69
N VAL A 191 -3.49 -13.14 0.15
CA VAL A 191 -3.00 -12.01 -0.65
C VAL A 191 -2.26 -12.51 -1.87
N ILE A 192 -2.20 -11.69 -2.91
CA ILE A 192 -1.31 -11.92 -4.05
C ILE A 192 -0.02 -11.16 -3.79
N GLN A 193 1.07 -11.89 -3.62
CA GLN A 193 2.40 -11.31 -3.61
C GLN A 193 2.73 -10.85 -5.02
N SER A 194 2.82 -9.53 -5.23
CA SER A 194 3.28 -8.96 -6.49
C SER A 194 4.74 -9.34 -6.74
N SER A 195 5.08 -9.55 -8.00
CA SER A 195 6.47 -9.78 -8.35
C SER A 195 7.25 -8.47 -8.27
N ALA A 196 8.27 -8.43 -7.42
CA ALA A 196 9.12 -7.25 -7.26
C ALA A 196 10.05 -7.00 -8.47
N ALA A 197 10.15 -7.94 -9.41
CA ALA A 197 10.99 -7.85 -10.60
C ALA A 197 10.42 -8.70 -11.74
N LEU A 198 10.70 -8.33 -13.00
CA LEU A 198 10.27 -9.04 -14.23
C LEU A 198 10.65 -10.56 -14.31
N ARG A 199 11.29 -11.15 -13.29
CA ARG A 199 11.80 -12.53 -13.28
C ARG A 199 10.98 -13.51 -12.46
N GLU A 200 10.09 -13.04 -11.58
CA GLU A 200 9.21 -13.92 -10.81
C GLU A 200 7.77 -13.65 -11.23
N SER A 201 6.93 -14.68 -11.30
CA SER A 201 5.49 -14.48 -11.45
C SER A 201 4.88 -14.09 -10.10
N SER A 202 3.77 -13.35 -10.10
CA SER A 202 3.02 -13.17 -8.85
C SER A 202 2.58 -14.54 -8.31
N ARG A 203 2.30 -14.61 -7.02
CA ARG A 203 1.82 -15.85 -6.39
C ARG A 203 0.84 -15.55 -5.27
N LEU A 204 -0.05 -16.51 -5.05
CA LEU A 204 -1.01 -16.47 -3.97
C LEU A 204 -0.35 -16.97 -2.69
N VAL A 205 -0.53 -16.24 -1.59
CA VAL A 205 0.05 -16.58 -0.28
C VAL A 205 -0.93 -16.25 0.83
N TYR A 206 -0.89 -17.01 1.91
CA TYR A 206 -1.41 -16.55 3.19
C TYR A 206 -0.36 -15.69 3.88
N ARG A 207 -0.71 -14.46 4.23
CA ARG A 207 0.10 -13.56 5.05
C ARG A 207 -0.41 -13.56 6.48
N VAL A 208 0.49 -13.82 7.41
CA VAL A 208 0.23 -13.75 8.85
C VAL A 208 1.16 -12.71 9.46
N LEU A 209 0.59 -11.70 10.13
CA LEU A 209 1.37 -10.70 10.85
C LEU A 209 1.57 -11.14 12.31
N ALA A 210 2.79 -10.98 12.81
CA ALA A 210 3.17 -11.32 14.16
C ALA A 210 3.97 -10.18 14.78
N MET A 211 3.49 -9.64 15.90
CA MET A 211 4.04 -8.41 16.48
C MET A 211 4.28 -8.52 17.98
N ASN A 212 5.34 -7.86 18.44
CA ASN A 212 5.56 -7.49 19.83
C ASN A 212 5.65 -5.96 19.91
N PRO A 213 4.67 -5.27 20.53
CA PRO A 213 4.68 -3.83 20.65
C PRO A 213 5.50 -3.31 21.85
N GLU A 214 6.06 -4.18 22.67
CA GLU A 214 6.84 -3.78 23.86
C GLU A 214 8.12 -3.07 23.42
N PRO A 215 8.36 -1.81 23.83
CA PRO A 215 9.52 -1.03 23.35
C PRO A 215 10.89 -1.69 23.55
N ALA A 216 11.04 -2.53 24.58
CA ALA A 216 12.29 -3.26 24.85
C ALA A 216 12.50 -4.47 23.93
N GLU A 217 11.45 -4.97 23.30
CA GLU A 217 11.42 -6.21 22.51
C GLU A 217 10.59 -6.03 21.24
N ILE A 218 10.63 -4.83 20.65
CA ILE A 218 9.76 -4.51 19.52
C ILE A 218 10.04 -5.46 18.35
N ALA A 219 8.97 -6.06 17.84
CA ALA A 219 9.02 -6.99 16.72
C ALA A 219 7.79 -6.76 15.84
N ASP A 220 7.99 -6.77 14.53
CA ASP A 220 6.91 -6.79 13.55
C ASP A 220 7.37 -7.69 12.40
N TRP A 221 6.66 -8.78 12.19
CA TRP A 221 7.02 -9.82 11.24
C TRP A 221 5.82 -10.14 10.35
N SER A 222 6.09 -10.42 9.07
CA SER A 222 5.13 -11.09 8.20
C SER A 222 5.65 -12.47 7.82
N VAL A 223 4.81 -13.49 7.99
CA VAL A 223 5.08 -14.87 7.59
C VAL A 223 4.18 -15.20 6.42
N LEU A 224 4.79 -15.61 5.31
CA LEU A 224 4.10 -15.95 4.07
C LEU A 224 4.07 -17.47 3.90
N VAL A 225 2.86 -18.02 3.85
CA VAL A 225 2.59 -19.44 3.81
C VAL A 225 1.96 -19.80 2.47
N ASP A 226 2.44 -20.86 1.85
CA ASP A 226 1.84 -21.42 0.63
C ASP A 226 0.42 -21.92 0.93
N PRO A 227 -0.61 -21.48 0.18
CA PRO A 227 -2.00 -21.82 0.47
C PRO A 227 -2.40 -23.24 0.01
N GLU A 228 -1.58 -23.92 -0.78
CA GLU A 228 -1.80 -25.28 -1.25
C GLU A 228 -1.14 -26.29 -0.30
N PHE A 229 0.15 -26.11 0.01
CA PHE A 229 0.95 -27.11 0.73
C PHE A 229 1.30 -26.72 2.16
N GLY A 230 1.24 -25.42 2.51
CA GLY A 230 1.60 -24.93 3.83
C GLY A 230 3.10 -24.71 4.05
N ASP A 231 3.90 -24.75 2.99
CA ASP A 231 5.31 -24.40 3.07
C ASP A 231 5.48 -22.93 3.47
N ILE A 232 6.44 -22.64 4.36
CA ILE A 232 6.83 -21.26 4.67
C ILE A 232 7.66 -20.75 3.50
N LEU A 233 7.07 -19.83 2.73
CA LEU A 233 7.72 -19.25 1.54
C LEU A 233 8.67 -18.14 1.93
N GLU A 234 8.30 -17.34 2.93
CA GLU A 234 9.08 -16.18 3.35
C GLU A 234 8.74 -15.76 4.79
N VAL A 235 9.74 -15.23 5.51
CA VAL A 235 9.56 -14.54 6.78
C VAL A 235 10.26 -13.19 6.67
N ARG A 236 9.52 -12.09 6.85
CA ARG A 236 10.00 -10.72 6.66
C ARG A 236 9.94 -9.94 7.95
N ASN A 237 10.98 -9.15 8.20
CA ASN A 237 10.93 -8.12 9.23
C ASN A 237 10.24 -6.88 8.66
N GLU A 238 9.10 -6.51 9.25
CA GLU A 238 8.29 -5.35 8.86
C GLU A 238 8.65 -4.09 9.66
N ILE A 239 9.60 -4.17 10.60
CA ILE A 239 10.13 -2.99 11.27
C ILE A 239 10.91 -2.14 10.27
N ILE A 240 10.31 -1.05 9.86
CA ILE A 240 10.97 0.01 9.13
C ILE A 240 11.62 0.95 10.14
N HIS A 241 12.94 0.87 10.29
CA HIS A 241 13.71 1.90 10.98
C HIS A 241 13.70 3.17 10.09
N THR A 242 12.80 4.11 10.37
CA THR A 242 12.81 5.40 9.71
C THR A 242 13.44 6.41 10.65
N ASP A 243 14.66 6.83 10.35
CA ASP A 243 15.19 8.01 11.01
C ASP A 243 14.40 9.24 10.57
N ILE A 244 13.90 10.00 11.54
CA ILE A 244 13.28 11.29 11.28
C ILE A 244 14.41 12.29 11.02
N ASN A 245 14.49 12.72 9.77
CA ASN A 245 15.40 13.76 9.32
C ASN A 245 14.65 15.10 9.28
N GLY A 246 15.25 16.15 9.82
CA GLY A 246 14.66 17.48 9.76
C GLY A 246 15.63 18.60 10.08
N ALA A 247 15.12 19.82 10.12
CA ALA A 247 15.89 20.99 10.53
C ALA A 247 15.05 21.91 11.42
N VAL A 248 15.67 22.44 12.48
CA VAL A 248 15.08 23.48 13.32
C VAL A 248 15.41 24.85 12.72
N ARG A 249 14.38 25.65 12.47
CA ARG A 249 14.50 27.00 11.91
C ARG A 249 13.76 28.00 12.80
N GLY A 250 14.30 29.21 12.87
CA GLY A 250 13.73 30.33 13.61
C GLY A 250 13.80 31.61 12.81
N ARG A 251 12.86 32.53 13.07
CA ARG A 251 12.85 33.86 12.45
C ARG A 251 13.75 34.81 13.21
N VAL A 252 14.70 35.41 12.50
CA VAL A 252 15.72 36.27 13.08
C VAL A 252 15.66 37.66 12.44
N ASN A 253 15.67 38.69 13.28
CA ASN A 253 15.77 40.08 12.86
C ASN A 253 17.12 40.34 12.21
N GLN A 254 17.10 40.99 11.04
CA GLN A 254 18.33 41.32 10.33
C GLN A 254 18.98 42.59 10.86
N ASN A 255 20.32 42.61 10.81
CA ASN A 255 21.15 43.81 11.01
C ASN A 255 20.89 44.57 12.32
N ASN A 256 20.47 43.86 13.38
CA ASN A 256 20.11 44.44 14.67
C ASN A 256 19.02 45.54 14.58
N ARG A 257 18.12 45.42 13.60
CA ARG A 257 16.98 46.31 13.39
C ARG A 257 15.67 45.58 13.68
N PRO A 258 14.63 46.28 14.16
CA PRO A 258 13.34 45.66 14.44
C PRO A 258 12.71 45.07 13.18
N ASP A 259 11.88 44.05 13.36
CA ASP A 259 11.03 43.49 12.31
C ASP A 259 10.04 44.57 11.85
N THR A 260 10.16 44.98 10.60
CA THR A 260 9.27 45.97 9.98
C THR A 260 9.03 45.58 8.53
N ALA A 261 8.03 46.18 7.88
CA ALA A 261 7.75 45.91 6.46
C ALA A 261 8.95 46.17 5.52
N THR A 262 9.90 47.01 5.93
CA THR A 262 11.15 47.31 5.17
C THR A 262 12.38 46.57 5.72
N ASN A 263 12.23 45.79 6.80
CA ASN A 263 13.26 44.94 7.40
C ASN A 263 12.61 43.65 7.95
N PRO A 264 12.06 42.78 7.09
CA PRO A 264 11.39 41.57 7.53
C PRO A 264 12.37 40.58 8.16
N ALA A 265 11.93 39.87 9.20
CA ALA A 265 12.70 38.75 9.75
C ALA A 265 12.94 37.65 8.71
N VAL A 266 14.08 36.96 8.81
CA VAL A 266 14.44 35.85 7.91
C VAL A 266 14.59 34.53 8.64
N ASP A 267 14.29 33.44 7.95
CA ASP A 267 14.44 32.09 8.48
C ASP A 267 15.91 31.68 8.53
N GLN A 268 16.45 31.54 9.73
CA GLN A 268 17.78 31.01 9.97
C GLN A 268 17.71 29.65 10.66
N ALA A 269 18.71 28.82 10.40
CA ALA A 269 18.89 27.58 11.13
C ALA A 269 19.16 27.86 12.61
N VAL A 270 18.56 27.06 13.48
CA VAL A 270 18.77 27.13 14.93
C VAL A 270 19.42 25.84 15.37
N GLY A 271 20.72 25.90 15.61
CA GLY A 271 21.49 24.74 16.07
C GLY A 271 21.52 24.57 17.57
N ARG A 272 21.96 23.39 18.02
CA ARG A 272 22.20 23.03 19.43
C ARG A 272 20.98 23.14 20.36
N VAL A 273 19.78 23.06 19.78
CA VAL A 273 18.50 22.97 20.51
C VAL A 273 18.02 21.53 20.58
N PRO A 274 17.33 21.14 21.67
CA PRO A 274 16.78 19.80 21.77
C PRO A 274 15.63 19.59 20.78
N VAL A 275 15.56 18.39 20.23
CA VAL A 275 14.44 17.90 19.41
C VAL A 275 14.01 16.56 19.98
N SER A 276 12.72 16.41 20.28
CA SER A 276 12.19 15.17 20.85
C SER A 276 10.86 14.78 20.24
N ILE A 277 10.60 13.48 20.19
CA ILE A 277 9.24 12.96 19.99
C ILE A 277 8.49 13.11 21.32
N SER A 278 7.25 13.58 21.28
CA SER A 278 6.41 13.65 22.48
C SER A 278 6.30 12.26 23.15
N GLY A 279 6.91 12.09 24.32
CA GLY A 279 6.95 10.81 25.05
C GLY A 279 7.94 9.77 24.51
N GLY A 280 8.87 10.15 23.63
CA GLY A 280 9.80 9.23 22.97
C GLY A 280 11.26 9.68 22.99
N SER A 281 12.00 9.26 21.96
CA SER A 281 13.43 9.58 21.78
C SER A 281 13.69 11.08 21.64
N SER A 282 14.91 11.50 21.98
CA SER A 282 15.38 12.88 21.81
C SER A 282 16.80 12.93 21.25
N THR A 283 17.09 14.02 20.54
CA THR A 283 18.40 14.36 19.98
C THR A 283 18.63 15.87 20.11
N PHE A 284 19.81 16.34 19.72
CA PHE A 284 20.09 17.77 19.56
C PHE A 284 20.28 18.11 18.08
N ALA A 285 19.78 19.26 17.67
CA ALA A 285 20.11 19.81 16.37
C ALA A 285 21.61 20.13 16.29
N GLU A 286 22.23 19.86 15.14
CA GLU A 286 23.59 20.24 14.82
C GLU A 286 23.73 21.75 14.67
N VAL A 287 24.94 22.26 14.48
CA VAL A 287 25.20 23.70 14.37
C VAL A 287 24.41 24.36 13.24
N ASP A 288 24.16 23.62 12.16
CA ASP A 288 23.38 24.06 11.00
C ASP A 288 21.86 23.83 11.14
N GLY A 289 21.40 23.47 12.34
CA GLY A 289 20.00 23.22 12.66
C GLY A 289 19.47 21.87 12.19
N SER A 290 20.25 21.07 11.46
CA SER A 290 19.83 19.72 11.04
C SER A 290 19.77 18.76 12.21
N PHE A 291 18.91 17.76 12.15
CA PHE A 291 18.85 16.68 13.13
C PHE A 291 18.48 15.34 12.49
N LEU A 292 18.99 14.28 13.12
CA LEU A 292 18.62 12.89 12.87
C LEU A 292 18.07 12.32 14.17
N LEU A 293 16.81 11.89 14.16
CA LEU A 293 16.15 11.31 15.32
C LEU A 293 15.64 9.90 14.99
N PRO A 294 16.27 8.85 15.54
CA PRO A 294 15.84 7.48 15.29
C PRO A 294 14.40 7.24 15.73
N HIS A 295 13.58 6.70 14.82
CA HIS A 295 12.18 6.34 15.06
C HIS A 295 11.87 4.96 14.47
N GLY A 296 11.41 4.04 15.31
CA GLY A 296 11.08 2.66 14.89
C GLY A 296 9.62 2.44 14.51
N GLY A 297 8.83 3.52 14.36
CA GLY A 297 7.40 3.44 14.06
C GLY A 297 7.03 4.03 12.70
N THR A 298 5.81 3.74 12.25
CA THR A 298 5.23 4.23 10.99
C THR A 298 4.13 5.28 11.19
N ALA A 299 3.70 5.49 12.45
CA ALA A 299 2.68 6.48 12.77
C ALA A 299 3.26 7.91 12.78
N PRO A 300 2.50 8.92 12.32
CA PRO A 300 2.91 10.32 12.47
C PRO A 300 3.19 10.66 13.94
N VAL A 301 4.33 11.31 14.19
CA VAL A 301 4.73 11.74 15.53
C VAL A 301 4.86 13.26 15.61
N ASN A 302 4.46 13.83 16.75
CA ASN A 302 4.70 15.24 17.02
C ASN A 302 6.13 15.43 17.53
N LEU A 303 6.84 16.32 16.86
CA LEU A 303 8.16 16.77 17.29
C LEU A 303 8.02 18.01 18.17
N ASN A 304 8.72 17.99 19.29
CA ASN A 304 8.87 19.11 20.19
C ASN A 304 10.31 19.63 20.09
N SER A 305 10.45 20.95 20.00
CA SER A 305 11.73 21.64 20.14
C SER A 305 11.53 22.91 20.95
N SER A 306 12.55 23.29 21.71
CA SER A 306 12.52 24.51 22.52
C SER A 306 13.75 25.35 22.27
N LEU A 307 13.63 26.67 22.43
CA LEU A 307 14.75 27.61 22.40
C LEU A 307 15.55 27.61 23.72
N VAL A 308 15.51 26.49 24.46
CA VAL A 308 16.29 26.28 25.67
C VAL A 308 17.15 25.05 25.42
N GLY A 309 18.43 25.27 25.18
CA GLY A 309 19.38 24.23 24.79
C GLY A 309 20.72 24.40 25.49
N GLN A 310 21.70 23.55 25.16
CA GLN A 310 23.02 23.58 25.82
C GLN A 310 23.74 24.93 25.69
N TRP A 311 23.45 25.69 24.63
CA TRP A 311 24.07 26.97 24.31
C TRP A 311 23.06 28.07 23.99
N VAL A 312 21.76 27.85 24.29
CA VAL A 312 20.66 28.78 23.99
C VAL A 312 19.93 29.13 25.28
N VAL A 313 19.85 30.42 25.60
CA VAL A 313 19.11 30.96 26.74
C VAL A 313 18.13 31.99 26.22
N VAL A 314 16.85 31.83 26.56
CA VAL A 314 15.83 32.87 26.31
C VAL A 314 15.94 33.90 27.43
N GLN A 315 16.35 35.12 27.09
CA GLN A 315 16.23 36.27 27.99
C GLN A 315 14.94 37.01 27.65
N ASN A 316 13.96 36.90 28.54
CA ASN A 316 12.74 37.68 28.40
C ASN A 316 12.95 39.06 29.07
N GLU A 317 13.10 40.11 28.26
CA GLU A 317 13.21 41.49 28.75
C GLU A 317 11.86 42.22 28.84
N ALA A 318 10.76 41.57 28.44
CA ALA A 318 9.41 42.06 28.64
C ALA A 318 8.73 41.20 29.72
N GLY A 319 8.72 41.67 30.96
CA GLY A 319 8.01 41.02 32.06
C GLY A 319 6.57 40.64 31.73
#